data_AF-A0A8J6HZJ4-F1
#
_entry.id   AF-A0A8J6HZJ4-F1
#
_cell.length_a   1.000
_cell.length_b   1.000
_cell.length_c   1.000
_cell.angle_alpha   90.00
_cell.angle_beta   90.00
_cell.angle_gamma   90.00
#
_symmetry.space_group_name_H-M   'P 1'
#
loop_
_entity.id
_entity.type
_entity.pdbx_description
1 polymer ?
#
loop_
_entity_poly.entity_id
_entity_poly.type
_entity_poly.pdbx_seq_one_letter_code
_entity_poly.pdbx_strand_id
1 'polypeptide(L)'
;MREATFASYLRNQALLHPSMTAQDGVKLCFQAAFGAEHLLTDLEQARANLLAELEQTMPRRIKVFEPISTEYSRCNLAAWKYWQLPPEWLFQIFQRSAAEKREDAEPIFMEYLQIVTACAEQRILPFSSVEWRRYVDSYLAGGVRPVHHSEPYRRREQPAYRIVKREYEQVLPVLKTQIKL
;
A
#
# COMPACT_ATOMS: atom_id res chain seq x y z
N MET A 1 -4.13 -23.30 -2.13
CA MET A 1 -3.93 -22.12 -1.25
C MET A 1 -5.30 -21.49 -1.09
N ARG A 2 -5.80 -21.27 0.14
CA ARG A 2 -7.08 -20.53 0.30
C ARG A 2 -6.87 -19.14 -0.28
N GLU A 3 -7.71 -18.73 -1.22
CA GLU A 3 -7.72 -17.34 -1.70
C GLU A 3 -7.84 -16.43 -0.49
N ALA A 4 -6.84 -15.58 -0.27
CA ALA A 4 -6.84 -14.63 0.81
C ALA A 4 -7.82 -13.51 0.45
N THR A 5 -8.90 -13.38 1.22
CA THR A 5 -9.89 -12.32 1.05
C THR A 5 -9.30 -10.97 1.48
N PHE A 6 -9.87 -9.86 1.01
CA PHE A 6 -9.44 -8.52 1.42
C PHE A 6 -9.48 -8.33 2.94
N ALA A 7 -10.45 -8.93 3.63
CA ALA A 7 -10.53 -8.92 5.09
C ALA A 7 -9.27 -9.47 5.77
N SER A 8 -8.59 -10.46 5.17
CA SER A 8 -7.34 -11.00 5.71
C SER A 8 -6.18 -10.02 5.60
N TYR A 9 -6.06 -9.31 4.46
CA TYR A 9 -5.06 -8.25 4.28
C TYR A 9 -5.33 -7.08 5.21
N LEU A 10 -6.59 -6.65 5.32
CA LEU A 10 -7.01 -5.60 6.24
C LEU A 10 -6.62 -5.93 7.69
N ARG A 11 -6.93 -7.13 8.17
CA ARG A 11 -6.53 -7.58 9.52
C ARG A 11 -5.02 -7.58 9.70
N ASN A 12 -4.27 -8.08 8.73
CA ASN A 12 -2.82 -8.08 8.79
C ASN A 12 -2.24 -6.65 8.81
N GLN A 13 -2.79 -5.73 8.02
CA GLN A 13 -2.39 -4.32 8.01
C GLN A 13 -2.71 -3.63 9.33
N ALA A 14 -3.87 -3.90 9.93
CA ALA A 14 -4.24 -3.40 11.25
C ALA A 14 -3.30 -3.91 12.37
N LEU A 15 -2.83 -5.17 12.27
CA LEU A 15 -1.86 -5.74 13.20
C LEU A 15 -0.46 -5.14 13.05
N LEU A 16 -0.01 -4.92 11.81
CA LEU A 16 1.30 -4.34 11.52
C LEU A 16 1.36 -2.84 11.84
N HIS A 17 0.24 -2.14 11.67
CA HIS A 17 0.15 -0.69 11.84
C HIS A 17 -0.97 -0.31 12.82
N PRO A 18 -0.74 -0.47 14.13
CA PRO A 18 -1.75 -0.24 15.15
C PRO A 18 -2.19 1.23 15.27
N SER A 19 -1.47 2.17 14.64
CA SER A 19 -1.86 3.58 14.57
C SER A 19 -2.83 3.92 13.44
N MET A 20 -3.25 2.93 12.65
CA MET A 20 -4.23 3.05 11.59
C MET A 20 -5.55 3.67 12.09
N THR A 21 -6.00 4.71 11.39
CA THR A 21 -7.29 5.36 11.63
C THR A 21 -8.29 5.03 10.52
N ALA A 22 -9.54 5.48 10.65
CA ALA A 22 -10.53 5.35 9.58
C ALA A 22 -10.04 5.92 8.23
N GLN A 23 -9.29 7.03 8.25
CA GLN A 23 -8.67 7.60 7.04
C GLN A 23 -7.69 6.64 6.37
N ASP A 24 -6.88 5.95 7.17
CA ASP A 24 -5.91 4.98 6.67
C ASP A 24 -6.61 3.70 6.17
N GLY A 25 -7.80 3.37 6.70
CA GLY A 25 -8.70 2.36 6.16
C GLY A 25 -9.17 2.67 4.74
N VAL A 26 -9.66 3.89 4.50
CA VAL A 26 -10.01 4.34 3.15
C VAL A 26 -8.79 4.34 2.24
N LYS A 27 -7.63 4.82 2.74
CA LYS A 27 -6.38 4.80 1.98
C LYS A 27 -5.96 3.39 1.57
N LEU A 28 -6.08 2.42 2.49
CA LEU A 28 -5.76 1.03 2.20
C LEU A 28 -6.67 0.47 1.10
N CYS A 29 -7.98 0.71 1.19
CA CYS A 29 -8.94 0.31 0.15
C CYS A 29 -8.57 0.95 -1.20
N PHE A 30 -8.22 2.23 -1.19
CA PHE A 30 -7.86 2.96 -2.41
C PHE A 30 -6.61 2.37 -3.05
N GLN A 31 -5.54 2.14 -2.28
CA GLN A 31 -4.31 1.51 -2.78
C GLN A 31 -4.53 0.06 -3.24
N ALA A 32 -5.40 -0.68 -2.55
CA ALA A 32 -5.72 -2.07 -2.84
C ALA A 32 -6.55 -2.24 -4.13
N ALA A 33 -7.34 -1.24 -4.50
CA ALA A 33 -8.22 -1.24 -5.66
C ALA A 33 -7.59 -0.55 -6.88
N PHE A 34 -7.05 0.66 -6.70
CA PHE A 34 -6.50 1.52 -7.76
C PHE A 34 -4.98 1.40 -7.93
N GLY A 35 -4.28 0.69 -7.04
CA GLY A 35 -2.83 0.51 -7.17
C GLY A 35 -2.04 1.81 -7.02
N ALA A 36 -1.09 2.02 -7.94
CA ALA A 36 -0.17 3.17 -7.98
C ALA A 36 -0.65 4.30 -8.91
N GLU A 37 -1.94 4.35 -9.26
CA GLU A 37 -2.49 5.34 -10.19
C GLU A 37 -2.13 6.79 -9.81
N HIS A 38 -1.90 7.62 -10.84
CA HIS A 38 -1.62 9.06 -10.78
C HIS A 38 -0.21 9.53 -10.36
N LEU A 39 0.76 8.64 -10.14
CA LEU A 39 2.07 9.06 -9.62
C LEU A 39 3.15 9.39 -10.68
N LEU A 40 2.91 9.15 -11.97
CA LEU A 40 3.96 9.18 -13.01
C LEU A 40 3.62 10.08 -14.21
N THR A 41 3.32 11.36 -13.96
CA THR A 41 3.23 12.36 -15.05
C THR A 41 4.61 12.77 -15.57
N ASP A 42 5.63 12.72 -14.72
CA ASP A 42 7.05 12.95 -15.07
C ASP A 42 7.90 11.81 -14.49
N LEU A 43 8.40 10.94 -15.38
CA LEU A 43 9.17 9.76 -15.01
C LEU A 43 10.55 10.12 -14.45
N GLU A 44 11.20 11.14 -14.99
CA GLU A 44 12.53 11.57 -14.55
C GLU A 44 12.44 12.13 -13.12
N GLN A 45 11.46 13.01 -12.88
CA GLN A 45 11.22 13.55 -11.55
C GLN A 45 10.79 12.48 -10.54
N ALA A 46 9.92 11.55 -10.95
CA ALA A 46 9.50 10.44 -10.10
C ALA A 46 10.68 9.54 -9.70
N ARG A 47 11.61 9.28 -10.64
CA ARG A 47 12.85 8.53 -10.39
C ARG A 47 13.74 9.28 -9.42
N ALA A 48 14.01 10.56 -9.67
CA ALA A 48 14.84 11.39 -8.81
C ALA A 48 14.28 11.45 -7.36
N ASN A 49 12.96 11.62 -7.22
CA ASN A 49 12.30 11.63 -5.93
C ASN A 49 12.42 10.29 -5.20
N LEU A 50 12.25 9.17 -5.92
CA LEU A 50 12.41 7.84 -5.33
C LEU A 50 13.84 7.61 -4.83
N LEU A 51 14.86 8.00 -5.61
CA LEU A 51 16.26 7.86 -5.22
C LEU A 51 16.60 8.71 -4.00
N ALA A 52 16.14 9.97 -3.97
CA ALA A 52 16.33 10.86 -2.83
C ALA A 52 15.65 10.32 -1.56
N GLU A 53 14.42 9.81 -1.67
CA GLU A 53 13.70 9.20 -0.55
C GLU A 53 14.41 7.94 -0.04
N LEU A 54 14.87 7.06 -0.95
CA LEU A 54 15.61 5.86 -0.59
C LEU A 54 16.94 6.20 0.11
N GLU A 55 17.63 7.25 -0.33
CA GLU A 55 18.86 7.73 0.30
C GLU A 55 18.62 8.21 1.74
N GLN A 56 17.52 8.92 1.99
CA GLN A 56 17.16 9.39 3.33
C GLN A 56 16.54 8.29 4.22
N THR A 57 16.06 7.20 3.62
CA THR A 57 15.43 6.10 4.35
C THR A 57 16.48 5.31 5.14
N MET A 58 16.22 5.09 6.44
CA MET A 58 17.07 4.24 7.27
C MET A 58 16.81 2.75 6.95
N PRO A 59 17.84 1.93 6.69
CA PRO A 59 17.66 0.52 6.37
C PRO A 59 17.12 -0.24 7.59
N ARG A 60 16.13 -1.12 7.37
CA ARG A 60 15.55 -1.95 8.43
C ARG A 60 15.28 -3.37 7.92
N ARG A 61 15.55 -4.36 8.77
CA ARG A 61 15.26 -5.78 8.48
C ARG A 61 13.78 -6.09 8.67
N ILE A 62 12.95 -5.59 7.76
CA ILE A 62 11.51 -5.85 7.69
C ILE A 62 11.17 -6.59 6.39
N LYS A 63 9.91 -6.99 6.21
CA LYS A 63 9.47 -7.64 4.96
C LYS A 63 9.59 -6.65 3.80
N VAL A 64 10.11 -7.13 2.66
CA VAL A 64 10.18 -6.30 1.45
C VAL A 64 8.78 -5.97 0.94
N PHE A 65 7.88 -6.96 0.96
CA PHE A 65 6.51 -6.79 0.49
C PHE A 65 5.51 -7.03 1.60
N GLU A 66 4.51 -6.16 1.65
CA GLU A 66 3.33 -6.28 2.48
C GLU A 66 2.07 -6.30 1.60
N PRO A 67 1.47 -7.48 1.41
CA PRO A 67 0.22 -7.62 0.65
C PRO A 67 -0.92 -6.79 1.21
N ILE A 68 -1.59 -6.08 0.31
CA ILE A 68 -2.77 -5.25 0.60
C ILE A 68 -4.02 -5.68 -0.18
N SER A 69 -3.85 -6.44 -1.26
CA SER A 69 -4.93 -7.13 -1.99
C SER A 69 -4.39 -8.37 -2.68
N THR A 70 -5.21 -9.04 -3.49
CA THR A 70 -4.72 -10.10 -4.39
C THR A 70 -3.80 -9.55 -5.48
N GLU A 71 -3.99 -8.29 -5.88
CA GLU A 71 -3.28 -7.65 -6.99
C GLU A 71 -2.08 -6.82 -6.54
N TYR A 72 -2.16 -6.16 -5.38
CA TYR A 72 -1.17 -5.17 -4.96
C TYR A 72 -0.52 -5.45 -3.61
N SER A 73 0.72 -4.96 -3.49
CA SER A 73 1.55 -4.95 -2.30
C SER A 73 2.20 -3.59 -2.08
N ARG A 74 2.50 -3.29 -0.81
CA ARG A 74 3.41 -2.20 -0.43
C ARG A 74 4.84 -2.76 -0.42
N CYS A 75 5.72 -2.17 -1.22
CA CYS A 75 7.15 -2.49 -1.27
C CYS A 75 7.92 -1.52 -0.38
N ASN A 76 8.45 -2.01 0.75
CA ASN A 76 9.14 -1.22 1.76
C ASN A 76 10.53 -0.74 1.32
N LEU A 77 10.74 0.58 1.28
CA LEU A 77 12.03 1.17 0.92
C LEU A 77 13.12 0.81 1.94
N ALA A 78 12.78 0.79 3.23
CA ALA A 78 13.73 0.44 4.30
C ALA A 78 14.25 -1.00 4.18
N ALA A 79 13.38 -1.95 3.79
CA ALA A 79 13.78 -3.32 3.52
C ALA A 79 14.60 -3.41 2.23
N TRP A 80 14.18 -2.70 1.18
CA TRP A 80 14.90 -2.66 -0.09
C TRP A 80 16.36 -2.23 0.11
N LYS A 81 16.55 -1.15 0.87
CA LYS A 81 17.87 -0.62 1.24
C LYS A 81 18.66 -1.58 2.13
N TYR A 82 18.02 -2.19 3.13
CA TYR A 82 18.67 -3.16 4.02
C TYR A 82 19.27 -4.35 3.25
N TRP A 83 18.57 -4.85 2.24
CA TRP A 83 19.03 -5.93 1.38
C TRP A 83 19.95 -5.47 0.23
N GLN A 84 20.32 -4.18 0.18
CA GLN A 84 21.18 -3.59 -0.84
C GLN A 84 20.70 -3.90 -2.28
N LEU A 85 19.38 -3.92 -2.47
CA LEU A 85 18.79 -4.22 -3.77
C LEU A 85 18.93 -3.01 -4.70
N PRO A 86 19.20 -3.21 -6.01
CA PRO A 86 19.34 -2.12 -6.96
C PRO A 86 18.12 -1.17 -6.94
N PRO A 87 18.30 0.14 -6.75
CA PRO A 87 17.19 1.10 -6.76
C PRO A 87 16.44 1.15 -8.10
N GLU A 88 17.17 0.90 -9.19
CA GLU A 88 16.62 0.90 -10.55
C GLU A 88 15.58 -0.22 -10.74
N TRP A 89 15.78 -1.38 -10.10
CA TRP A 89 14.77 -2.45 -10.10
C TRP A 89 13.48 -1.99 -9.40
N LEU A 90 13.59 -1.32 -8.24
CA LEU A 90 12.41 -0.80 -7.54
C LEU A 90 11.65 0.21 -8.39
N PHE A 91 12.37 1.12 -9.05
CA PHE A 91 11.75 2.12 -9.93
C PHE A 91 11.01 1.47 -11.11
N GLN A 92 11.63 0.50 -11.79
CA GLN A 92 11.01 -0.20 -12.92
C GLN A 92 9.81 -1.04 -12.50
N ILE A 93 9.89 -1.73 -11.36
CA ILE A 93 8.77 -2.48 -10.78
C ILE A 93 7.60 -1.53 -10.48
N PHE A 94 7.89 -0.40 -9.83
CA PHE A 94 6.88 0.61 -9.51
C PHE A 94 6.25 1.20 -10.77
N GLN A 95 7.05 1.56 -11.77
CA GLN A 95 6.59 2.10 -13.05
C GLN A 95 5.65 1.12 -13.77
N ARG A 96 6.05 -0.14 -13.92
CA ARG A 96 5.23 -1.17 -14.58
C ARG A 96 3.93 -1.41 -13.82
N SER A 97 3.98 -1.41 -12.49
CA SER A 97 2.80 -1.57 -11.65
C SER A 97 1.81 -0.41 -11.75
N ALA A 98 2.27 0.78 -12.12
CA ALA A 98 1.45 1.98 -12.25
C ALA A 98 0.89 2.18 -13.67
N ALA A 99 1.41 1.47 -14.67
CA ALA A 99 1.05 1.65 -16.08
C ALA A 99 -0.30 1.01 -16.45
N GLU A 100 -0.71 -0.03 -15.72
CA GLU A 100 -1.93 -0.78 -15.99
C GLU A 100 -3.07 -0.29 -15.10
N LYS A 101 -4.08 0.32 -15.73
CA LYS A 101 -5.32 0.68 -15.04
C LYS A 101 -6.22 -0.53 -14.92
N ARG A 102 -6.96 -0.58 -13.82
CA ARG A 102 -7.94 -1.62 -13.56
C ARG A 102 -9.34 -1.10 -13.88
N GLU A 103 -10.02 -1.70 -14.85
CA GLU A 103 -11.35 -1.25 -15.31
C GLU A 103 -12.42 -1.36 -14.21
N ASP A 104 -12.29 -2.34 -13.31
CA ASP A 104 -13.19 -2.64 -12.19
C ASP A 104 -12.72 -2.05 -10.83
N ALA A 105 -11.81 -1.06 -10.85
CA ALA A 105 -11.22 -0.51 -9.62
C ALA A 105 -12.25 0.14 -8.67
N GLU A 106 -13.17 0.96 -9.20
CA GLU A 106 -14.16 1.65 -8.37
C GLU A 106 -15.20 0.70 -7.73
N PRO A 107 -15.82 -0.25 -8.46
CA PRO A 107 -16.65 -1.29 -7.85
C PRO A 107 -15.93 -2.05 -6.72
N ILE A 108 -14.67 -2.41 -6.92
CA ILE A 108 -13.87 -3.15 -5.91
C ILE A 108 -13.54 -2.28 -4.72
N PHE A 109 -13.23 -1.01 -4.94
CA PHE A 109 -13.04 -0.06 -3.87
C PHE A 109 -14.29 0.02 -2.98
N MET A 110 -15.49 0.07 -3.57
CA MET A 110 -16.75 0.09 -2.82
C MET A 110 -16.97 -1.21 -2.03
N GLU A 111 -16.65 -2.37 -2.61
CA GLU A 111 -16.66 -3.66 -1.89
C GLU A 111 -15.71 -3.65 -0.69
N TYR A 112 -14.49 -3.14 -0.87
CA TYR A 112 -13.49 -3.04 0.19
C TYR A 112 -13.96 -2.12 1.34
N LEU A 113 -14.64 -1.01 1.04
CA LEU A 113 -15.25 -0.16 2.07
C LEU A 113 -16.33 -0.90 2.88
N GLN A 114 -17.13 -1.75 2.24
CA GLN A 114 -18.12 -2.59 2.93
C GLN A 114 -17.42 -3.61 3.84
N ILE A 115 -16.33 -4.23 3.39
CA ILE A 115 -15.53 -5.15 4.20
C ILE A 115 -14.95 -4.43 5.42
N VAL A 116 -14.40 -3.21 5.26
CA VAL A 116 -13.92 -2.42 6.40
C VAL A 116 -15.05 -2.10 7.38
N THR A 117 -16.24 -1.77 6.87
CA THR A 117 -17.44 -1.53 7.70
C THR A 117 -17.75 -2.74 8.59
N ALA A 118 -17.86 -3.92 7.99
CA ALA A 118 -18.13 -5.16 8.74
C ALA A 118 -17.03 -5.48 9.75
N CYS A 119 -15.76 -5.21 9.41
CA CYS A 119 -14.63 -5.41 10.31
C CYS A 119 -14.63 -4.40 11.49
N ALA A 120 -14.98 -3.13 11.25
CA ALA A 120 -15.08 -2.13 12.30
C ALA A 120 -16.21 -2.45 13.29
N GLU A 121 -17.35 -2.97 12.79
CA GLU A 121 -18.48 -3.43 13.62
C GLU A 121 -18.12 -4.62 14.50
N GLN A 122 -17.28 -5.52 13.99
CA GLN A 122 -16.72 -6.65 14.76
C GLN A 122 -15.60 -6.24 15.72
N ARG A 123 -15.21 -4.96 15.77
CA ARG A 123 -14.12 -4.43 16.63
C ARG A 123 -12.77 -5.10 16.41
N ILE A 124 -12.48 -5.52 15.18
CA ILE A 124 -11.19 -6.13 14.81
C ILE A 124 -10.17 -5.13 14.25
N LEU A 125 -10.54 -3.85 14.18
CA LEU A 125 -9.72 -2.75 13.68
C LEU A 125 -9.32 -1.81 14.82
N PRO A 126 -8.21 -1.06 14.69
CA PRO A 126 -7.73 -0.10 15.70
C PRO A 126 -8.57 1.18 15.81
N PHE A 127 -9.73 1.22 15.16
CA PHE A 127 -10.70 2.32 15.21
C PHE A 127 -12.12 1.75 15.34
N SER A 128 -13.02 2.55 15.92
CA SER A 128 -14.40 2.15 16.16
C SER A 128 -15.26 2.23 14.89
N SER A 129 -16.39 1.51 14.90
CA SER A 129 -17.41 1.59 13.83
C SER A 129 -18.02 3.00 13.71
N VAL A 130 -18.10 3.75 14.81
CA VAL A 130 -18.58 5.14 14.81
C VAL A 130 -17.60 6.07 14.09
N GLU A 131 -16.31 5.96 14.40
CA GLU A 131 -15.26 6.74 13.71
C GLU A 131 -15.20 6.39 12.23
N TRP A 132 -15.32 5.10 11.90
CA TRP A 132 -15.36 4.61 10.53
C TRP A 132 -16.52 5.21 9.73
N ARG A 133 -17.76 5.05 10.21
CA ARG A 133 -18.96 5.56 9.52
C ARG A 133 -18.89 7.06 9.29
N ARG A 134 -18.56 7.83 10.34
CA ARG A 134 -18.40 9.28 10.23
C ARG A 134 -17.39 9.68 9.15
N TYR A 135 -16.26 8.98 9.07
CA TYR A 135 -15.24 9.28 8.08
C TYR A 135 -15.66 8.88 6.67
N VAL A 136 -16.16 7.65 6.48
CA VAL A 136 -16.49 7.13 5.16
C VAL A 136 -17.68 7.88 4.54
N ASP A 137 -18.68 8.28 5.34
CA ASP A 137 -19.82 9.08 4.87
C ASP A 137 -19.36 10.45 4.37
N SER A 138 -18.51 11.14 5.16
CA SER A 138 -17.93 12.43 4.77
C SER A 138 -17.00 12.31 3.55
N TYR A 139 -16.26 11.20 3.45
CA TYR A 139 -15.41 10.92 2.30
C TYR A 139 -16.27 10.73 1.04
N LEU A 140 -17.26 9.85 1.06
CA LEU A 140 -18.12 9.55 -0.09
C LEU A 140 -18.95 10.75 -0.53
N ALA A 141 -19.38 11.61 0.39
CA ALA A 141 -20.06 12.88 0.05
C ALA A 141 -19.19 13.82 -0.81
N GLY A 142 -17.86 13.70 -0.71
CA GLY A 142 -16.90 14.43 -1.56
C GLY A 142 -16.43 13.67 -2.79
N GLY A 143 -17.00 12.50 -3.09
CA GLY A 143 -16.61 11.63 -4.20
C GLY A 143 -15.35 10.80 -3.94
N VAL A 144 -15.19 9.73 -4.73
CA VAL A 144 -14.02 8.84 -4.70
C VAL A 144 -12.78 9.62 -5.14
N ARG A 145 -11.81 9.74 -4.24
CA ARG A 145 -10.57 10.51 -4.44
C ARG A 145 -9.40 9.91 -3.65
N PRO A 146 -8.15 10.10 -4.09
CA PRO A 146 -7.00 9.67 -3.32
C PRO A 146 -6.93 10.38 -1.97
N VAL A 147 -6.47 9.67 -0.95
CA VAL A 147 -6.27 10.22 0.41
C VAL A 147 -4.84 10.03 0.88
N HIS A 148 -4.34 11.03 1.62
CA HIS A 148 -3.07 10.91 2.34
C HIS A 148 -3.24 10.10 3.62
N HIS A 149 -2.12 9.64 4.19
CA HIS A 149 -2.16 9.01 5.51
C HIS A 149 -2.58 10.02 6.57
N SER A 150 -3.27 9.52 7.59
CA SER A 150 -3.60 10.33 8.76
C SER A 150 -2.33 10.83 9.45
N GLU A 151 -2.45 11.94 10.16
CA GLU A 151 -1.32 12.50 10.90
C GLU A 151 -0.81 11.57 12.03
N PRO A 152 -1.67 10.86 12.79
CA PRO A 152 -1.23 9.82 13.72
C PRO A 152 -0.41 8.71 13.05
N TYR A 153 -0.87 8.21 11.89
CA TYR A 153 -0.18 7.17 11.13
C TYR A 153 1.18 7.64 10.61
N ARG A 154 1.23 8.84 10.01
CA ARG A 154 2.49 9.40 9.50
C ARG A 154 3.55 9.54 10.59
N ARG A 155 3.16 10.03 11.77
CA ARG A 155 4.09 10.22 12.90
C ARG A 155 4.61 8.89 13.45
N ARG A 156 3.75 7.89 13.60
CA ARG A 156 4.09 6.61 14.25
C ARG A 156 4.74 5.61 13.30
N GLU A 157 4.17 5.43 12.12
CA GLU A 157 4.61 4.40 11.17
C GLU A 157 5.71 4.90 10.22
N GLN A 158 5.77 6.22 9.97
CA GLN A 158 6.70 6.84 8.99
C GLN A 158 6.73 6.06 7.66
N PRO A 159 5.58 5.90 6.99
CA PRO A 159 5.46 5.00 5.85
C PRO A 159 6.34 5.44 4.69
N ALA A 160 7.25 4.56 4.27
CA ALA A 160 8.11 4.73 3.10
C ALA A 160 8.04 3.47 2.23
N TYR A 161 7.11 3.47 1.27
CA TYR A 161 6.87 2.34 0.38
C TYR A 161 6.44 2.80 -1.02
N ARG A 162 6.42 1.87 -1.96
CA ARG A 162 5.74 2.01 -3.27
C ARG A 162 4.68 0.93 -3.44
N ILE A 163 3.58 1.27 -4.11
CA ILE A 163 2.56 0.28 -4.46
C ILE A 163 3.01 -0.46 -5.72
N VAL A 164 3.06 -1.78 -5.64
CA VAL A 164 3.54 -2.66 -6.71
C VAL A 164 2.60 -3.83 -6.90
N LYS A 165 2.57 -4.41 -8.10
CA LYS A 165 1.83 -5.65 -8.34
C LYS A 165 2.46 -6.83 -7.58
N ARG A 166 1.62 -7.78 -7.16
CA ARG A 166 2.06 -8.95 -6.38
C ARG A 166 2.87 -9.96 -7.17
N GLU A 167 2.79 -9.95 -8.48
CA GLU A 167 3.65 -10.78 -9.35
C GLU A 167 5.15 -10.56 -9.06
N TYR A 168 5.54 -9.33 -8.70
CA TYR A 168 6.93 -9.00 -8.38
C TYR A 168 7.42 -9.60 -7.05
N GLU A 169 6.52 -10.04 -6.16
CA GLU A 169 6.89 -10.83 -4.99
C GLU A 169 7.55 -12.14 -5.39
N GLN A 170 7.06 -12.76 -6.47
CA GLN A 170 7.54 -14.04 -6.98
C GLN A 170 8.78 -13.87 -7.86
N VAL A 171 8.89 -12.75 -8.56
CA VAL A 171 10.02 -12.43 -9.44
C VAL A 171 11.26 -12.03 -8.63
N LEU A 172 11.11 -11.32 -7.51
CA LEU A 172 12.25 -10.78 -6.76
C LEU A 172 13.27 -11.84 -6.30
N PRO A 173 12.88 -13.02 -5.76
CA PRO A 173 13.84 -14.07 -5.42
C PRO A 173 14.72 -14.51 -6.59
N VAL A 174 14.18 -14.54 -7.80
CA VAL A 174 14.93 -14.89 -9.03
C VAL A 174 15.87 -13.76 -9.41
N LEU A 175 15.42 -12.50 -9.36
CA LEU A 175 16.29 -11.36 -9.63
C LEU A 175 17.48 -11.32 -8.65
N LYS A 176 17.26 -11.63 -7.37
CA LYS A 176 18.31 -11.68 -6.36
C LYS A 176 19.44 -12.67 -6.69
N THR A 177 19.21 -13.71 -7.50
CA THR A 177 20.29 -14.63 -7.90
C THR A 177 21.25 -14.01 -8.92
N GLN A 178 20.86 -12.91 -9.57
CA GLN A 178 21.67 -12.21 -10.58
C GLN A 178 22.64 -11.20 -9.95
N ILE A 179 22.52 -10.92 -8.66
CA ILE A 179 23.44 -10.08 -7.92
C ILE A 179 24.31 -10.97 -7.01
N LYS A 180 25.63 -10.81 -7.11
CA LYS A 180 26.54 -11.28 -6.07
C LYS A 180 26.40 -10.29 -4.91
N LEU A 181 25.57 -10.63 -3.92
CA LEU A 181 25.51 -9.91 -2.65
C LEU A 181 26.83 -10.03 -1.89
#